data_AF-A0A0N1HUR0-F1
#
_entry.id   AF-A0A0N1HUR0-F1
#
_cell.length_a   1.000
_cell.length_b   1.000
_cell.length_c   1.000
_cell.angle_alpha   90.00
_cell.angle_beta   90.00
_cell.angle_gamma   90.00
#
_symmetry.space_group_name_H-M   'P 1'
#
loop_
_entity.id
_entity.type
_entity.pdbx_description
1 polymer ?
#
loop_
_entity_poly.entity_id
_entity_poly.type
_entity_poly.pdbx_seq_one_letter_code
_entity_poly.pdbx_strand_id
1 'polypeptide(L)'
;MSSGALGRGSYRSVVAAANPRRIPTYYPSTYELIQLYRANRDVTRGFLVRDKVFDNKFPGTALANGLFKMVPNKRENYHSRELVEAIRHRTIWIQRIQQQRAINAAILEDAEKELTPEAMVSRFSYQTPDAAAYFSPQKYAAANNWPNYWQHPTEKHVVPRPRWRREPGLGGITRVHDAVATPIADF
;
A
#
# COMPACT_ATOMS: atom_id res chain seq x y z
N MET A 1 7.93 29.73 -6.80
CA MET A 1 7.60 28.35 -7.25
C MET A 1 6.58 28.46 -8.37
N SER A 2 6.82 27.79 -9.50
CA SER A 2 5.79 27.69 -10.55
C SER A 2 4.68 26.73 -10.09
N SER A 3 3.41 27.14 -10.17
CA SER A 3 2.24 26.45 -9.59
C SER A 3 1.82 25.15 -10.32
N GLY A 4 2.69 24.60 -11.17
CA GLY A 4 2.38 23.41 -11.98
C GLY A 4 2.08 22.16 -11.15
N ALA A 5 2.61 22.08 -9.93
CA ALA A 5 2.41 20.93 -9.03
C ALA A 5 0.96 20.72 -8.59
N LEU A 6 0.12 21.76 -8.64
CA LEU A 6 -1.28 21.70 -8.21
C LEU A 6 -2.26 21.32 -9.33
N GLY A 7 -1.77 21.04 -10.53
CA GLY A 7 -2.61 20.61 -11.66
C GLY A 7 -3.42 21.72 -12.34
N ARG A 8 -3.27 22.99 -11.95
CA ARG A 8 -4.00 24.14 -12.54
C ARG A 8 -3.32 24.77 -13.77
N GLY A 9 -2.09 24.38 -14.07
CA GLY A 9 -1.25 25.03 -15.06
C GLY A 9 -0.09 25.79 -14.41
N SER A 10 0.95 26.06 -15.18
CA SER A 10 2.15 26.77 -14.72
C SER A 10 2.09 28.24 -15.13
N TYR A 11 3.03 29.06 -14.65
CA TYR A 11 3.15 30.46 -15.08
C TYR A 11 3.27 30.57 -16.61
N ARG A 12 3.91 29.59 -17.27
CA ARG A 12 4.04 29.54 -18.73
C ARG A 12 2.70 29.49 -19.44
N SER A 13 1.75 28.69 -18.94
CA SER A 13 0.40 28.61 -19.54
C SER A 13 -0.43 29.85 -19.26
N VAL A 14 -0.20 30.50 -18.11
CA VAL A 14 -0.85 31.78 -17.76
C VAL A 14 -0.36 32.89 -18.69
N VAL A 15 0.96 33.01 -18.88
CA VAL A 15 1.58 34.00 -19.77
C VAL A 15 1.14 33.79 -21.22
N ALA A 16 1.00 32.53 -21.66
CA ALA A 16 0.49 32.18 -22.97
C ALA A 16 -1.03 32.37 -23.13
N ALA A 17 -1.74 32.81 -22.08
CA ALA A 17 -3.20 32.92 -22.04
C ALA A 17 -3.92 31.63 -22.51
N ALA A 18 -3.33 30.47 -22.23
CA ALA A 18 -3.89 29.20 -22.65
C ALA A 18 -5.22 28.94 -21.93
N ASN A 19 -6.28 28.65 -22.69
CA ASN A 19 -7.60 28.31 -22.15
C ASN A 19 -7.90 26.81 -22.37
N PRO A 20 -7.40 25.90 -21.52
CA PRO A 20 -7.70 24.49 -21.66
C PRO A 20 -9.17 24.24 -21.28
N ARG A 21 -9.98 23.84 -22.27
CA ARG A 21 -11.34 23.33 -22.03
C ARG A 21 -11.25 21.93 -21.41
N ARG A 22 -11.20 21.87 -20.08
CA ARG A 22 -11.12 20.61 -19.34
C ARG A 22 -12.50 19.99 -19.19
N ILE A 23 -12.60 18.70 -19.47
CA ILE A 23 -13.82 17.92 -19.24
C ILE A 23 -13.72 17.29 -17.85
N PRO A 24 -14.64 17.58 -16.92
CA PRO A 24 -14.64 16.94 -15.61
C PRO A 24 -14.89 15.45 -15.78
N THR A 25 -14.00 14.63 -15.20
CA THR A 25 -14.07 13.17 -15.27
C THR A 25 -13.92 12.60 -13.88
N TYR A 26 -14.68 11.54 -13.60
CA TYR A 26 -14.59 10.85 -12.33
C TYR A 26 -13.23 10.16 -12.24
N TYR A 27 -12.51 10.35 -11.14
CA TYR A 27 -11.20 9.74 -10.93
C TYR A 27 -10.99 9.37 -9.46
N PRO A 28 -10.73 8.08 -9.13
CA PRO A 28 -10.73 7.58 -7.75
C PRO A 28 -9.53 8.05 -6.93
N SER A 29 -8.49 8.59 -7.57
CA SER A 29 -7.29 9.11 -6.90
C SER A 29 -6.52 8.07 -6.08
N THR A 30 -6.62 6.77 -6.42
CA THR A 30 -5.98 5.68 -5.66
C THR A 30 -4.47 5.86 -5.59
N TYR A 31 -3.82 6.23 -6.70
CA TYR A 31 -2.38 6.45 -6.72
C TYR A 31 -1.98 7.66 -5.87
N GLU A 32 -2.68 8.78 -6.01
CA GLU A 32 -2.50 9.98 -5.20
C GLU A 32 -2.67 9.68 -3.70
N LEU A 33 -3.65 8.86 -3.32
CA LEU A 33 -3.86 8.44 -1.94
C LEU A 33 -2.70 7.57 -1.41
N ILE A 34 -2.17 6.65 -2.22
CA ILE A 34 -0.96 5.88 -1.88
C ILE A 34 0.24 6.82 -1.67
N GLN A 35 0.41 7.82 -2.53
CA GLN A 35 1.50 8.80 -2.41
C GLN A 35 1.31 9.71 -1.19
N LEU A 36 0.08 10.12 -0.89
CA LEU A 36 -0.24 10.86 0.33
C LEU A 36 0.09 10.06 1.59
N TYR A 37 -0.23 8.76 1.61
CA TYR A 37 0.11 7.86 2.72
C TYR A 37 1.63 7.81 2.93
N ARG A 38 2.41 7.64 1.85
CA ARG A 38 3.88 7.63 1.90
C ARG A 38 4.43 8.97 2.40
N ALA A 39 3.97 10.08 1.82
CA ALA A 39 4.40 11.42 2.23
C ALA A 39 4.07 11.71 3.71
N ASN A 40 2.90 11.28 4.19
CA ASN A 40 2.54 11.42 5.59
C ASN A 40 3.48 10.61 6.51
N ARG A 41 3.80 9.37 6.13
CA ARG A 41 4.77 8.54 6.87
C ARG A 41 6.15 9.20 6.90
N ASP A 42 6.59 9.81 5.80
CA ASP A 42 7.87 10.52 5.74
C ASP A 42 7.90 11.75 6.64
N VAL A 43 6.81 12.53 6.69
CA VAL A 43 6.67 13.66 7.62
C VAL A 43 6.75 13.19 9.07
N THR A 44 5.98 12.17 9.44
CA THR A 44 5.99 11.61 10.81
C THR A 44 7.37 11.09 11.18
N ARG A 45 8.03 10.36 10.25
CA ARG A 45 9.41 9.89 10.45
C ARG A 45 10.39 11.06 10.59
N GLY A 46 10.22 12.13 9.82
CA GLY A 46 11.05 13.32 9.89
C GLY A 46 10.96 14.01 11.26
N PHE A 47 9.74 14.18 11.79
CA PHE A 47 9.54 14.67 13.15
C PHE A 47 10.20 13.76 14.19
N LEU A 48 9.97 12.44 14.09
CA LEU A 48 10.58 11.46 15.00
C LEU A 48 12.11 11.55 15.00
N VAL A 49 12.73 11.73 13.83
CA VAL A 49 14.19 11.83 13.69
C VAL A 49 14.72 13.15 14.26
N ARG A 50 14.06 14.27 13.97
CA ARG A 50 14.41 15.60 14.48
C ARG A 50 14.33 15.66 16.01
N ASP A 51 13.36 14.96 16.58
CA ASP A 51 13.02 15.04 18.01
C ASP A 51 13.62 13.89 18.84
N LYS A 52 14.58 13.15 18.28
CA LYS A 52 15.33 12.14 19.06
C LYS A 52 16.10 12.81 20.20
N VAL A 53 15.88 12.33 21.41
CA VAL A 53 16.61 12.70 22.62
C VAL A 53 17.51 11.53 23.03
N PHE A 54 18.67 11.81 23.62
CA PHE A 54 19.52 10.81 24.22
C PHE A 54 18.83 10.17 25.43
N ASP A 55 18.81 8.85 25.42
CA ASP A 55 18.27 7.98 26.46
C ASP A 55 19.22 6.79 26.60
N ASN A 56 20.43 7.10 27.06
CA ASN A 56 21.51 6.14 27.20
C ASN A 56 21.29 5.30 28.44
N LYS A 57 21.40 3.97 28.28
CA LYS A 57 21.16 2.99 29.34
C LYS A 57 22.42 2.60 30.12
N PHE A 58 23.59 3.00 29.63
CA PHE A 58 24.87 2.71 30.27
C PHE A 58 25.37 3.91 31.08
N PRO A 59 25.89 3.69 32.30
CA PRO A 59 26.24 4.75 33.24
C PRO A 59 27.30 5.71 32.70
N GLY A 60 28.31 5.21 31.97
CA GLY A 60 29.37 6.04 31.39
C GLY A 60 28.91 7.05 30.33
N THR A 61 27.68 6.89 29.81
CA THR A 61 27.09 7.77 28.78
C THR A 61 25.88 8.56 29.30
N ALA A 62 25.54 8.44 30.59
CA ALA A 62 24.34 9.05 31.16
C ALA A 62 24.38 10.58 31.18
N LEU A 63 25.58 11.19 31.15
CA LEU A 63 25.77 12.65 31.18
C LEU A 63 25.10 13.41 30.01
N ALA A 64 24.84 12.74 28.90
CA ALA A 64 24.18 13.33 27.73
C ALA A 64 22.66 13.10 27.70
N ASN A 65 22.10 12.35 28.66
CA ASN A 65 20.66 12.07 28.70
C ASN A 65 19.85 13.36 28.84
N GLY A 66 18.73 13.45 28.13
CA GLY A 66 17.89 14.65 28.08
C GLY A 66 18.31 15.68 27.02
N LEU A 67 19.50 15.54 26.41
CA LEU A 67 19.90 16.36 25.26
C LEU A 67 19.36 15.77 23.95
N PHE A 68 19.08 16.63 22.97
CA PHE A 68 18.77 16.17 21.62
C PHE A 68 19.95 15.43 21.01
N LYS A 69 19.68 14.36 20.24
CA LYS A 69 20.71 13.61 19.51
C LYS A 69 21.34 14.42 18.37
N MET A 70 20.64 15.43 17.87
CA MET A 70 21.16 16.36 16.87
C MET A 70 21.65 17.65 17.54
N VAL A 71 22.84 18.09 17.14
CA VAL A 71 23.37 19.42 17.49
C VAL A 71 22.41 20.50 16.97
N PRO A 72 22.17 21.61 17.72
CA PRO A 72 21.16 22.62 17.36
C PRO A 72 21.22 23.10 15.90
N ASN A 73 22.40 23.50 15.39
CA ASN A 73 22.56 23.95 14.00
C ASN A 73 22.16 22.87 12.98
N LYS A 74 22.50 21.60 13.24
CA LYS A 74 22.12 20.49 12.36
C LYS A 74 20.62 20.21 12.45
N ARG A 75 20.03 20.33 13.64
CA ARG A 75 18.60 20.13 13.88
C ARG A 75 17.77 21.20 13.16
N GLU A 76 18.22 22.45 13.19
CA GLU A 76 17.61 23.56 12.45
C GLU A 76 17.68 23.33 10.94
N ASN A 77 18.87 22.99 10.42
CA ASN A 77 19.06 22.68 9.00
C ASN A 77 18.18 21.50 8.54
N TYR A 78 18.09 20.45 9.36
CA TYR A 78 17.22 19.30 9.09
C TYR A 78 15.74 19.71 9.03
N HIS A 79 15.31 20.55 9.98
CA HIS A 79 13.93 21.05 10.01
C HIS A 79 13.59 21.86 8.76
N SER A 80 14.41 22.86 8.44
CA SER A 80 14.15 23.79 7.33
C SER A 80 14.24 23.14 5.96
N ARG A 81 15.13 22.16 5.79
CA ARG A 81 15.37 21.51 4.49
C ARG A 81 14.54 20.25 4.31
N GLU A 82 14.63 19.28 5.20
CA GLU A 82 13.96 17.98 4.98
C GLU A 82 12.51 18.00 5.47
N LEU A 83 12.27 18.48 6.70
CA LEU A 83 10.95 18.37 7.30
C LEU A 83 9.93 19.29 6.62
N VAL A 84 10.31 20.54 6.40
CA VAL A 84 9.43 21.52 5.74
C VAL A 84 9.15 21.12 4.28
N GLU A 85 10.13 20.58 3.54
CA GLU A 85 9.89 20.09 2.18
C GLU A 85 8.96 18.88 2.16
N ALA A 86 9.13 17.93 3.07
CA ALA A 86 8.22 16.79 3.20
C ALA A 86 6.77 17.25 3.51
N ILE A 87 6.61 18.27 4.36
CA ILE A 87 5.31 18.89 4.64
C ILE A 87 4.73 19.53 3.37
N ARG A 88 5.53 20.28 2.61
CA ARG A 88 5.10 20.89 1.34
C ARG A 88 4.64 19.84 0.33
N HIS A 89 5.39 18.75 0.17
CA HIS A 89 5.02 17.64 -0.71
C HIS A 89 3.71 16.97 -0.27
N ARG A 90 3.53 16.71 1.03
CA ARG A 90 2.26 16.20 1.57
C ARG A 90 1.11 17.15 1.26
N THR A 91 1.30 18.46 1.43
CA THR A 91 0.28 19.48 1.15
C THR A 91 -0.11 19.51 -0.33
N ILE A 92 0.84 19.37 -1.25
CA ILE A 92 0.55 19.28 -2.69
C ILE A 92 -0.38 18.10 -2.99
N TRP A 93 -0.09 16.91 -2.42
CA TRP A 93 -0.96 15.74 -2.59
C TRP A 93 -2.36 15.97 -2.01
N ILE A 94 -2.47 16.55 -0.81
CA ILE A 94 -3.76 16.89 -0.19
C ILE A 94 -4.57 17.80 -1.12
N GLN A 95 -3.96 18.87 -1.63
CA GLN A 95 -4.65 19.83 -2.49
C GLN A 95 -5.13 19.20 -3.79
N ARG A 96 -4.31 18.35 -4.43
CA ARG A 96 -4.71 17.61 -5.63
C ARG A 96 -5.90 16.67 -5.36
N ILE A 97 -5.85 15.92 -4.27
CA ILE A 97 -6.92 14.98 -3.89
C ILE A 97 -8.21 15.74 -3.55
N GLN A 98 -8.14 16.85 -2.82
CA GLN A 98 -9.30 17.67 -2.50
C GLN A 98 -9.97 18.24 -3.74
N GLN A 99 -9.17 18.74 -4.70
CA GLN A 99 -9.69 19.21 -5.99
C GLN A 99 -10.41 18.09 -6.75
N GLN A 100 -9.80 16.90 -6.83
CA GLN A 100 -10.45 15.78 -7.53
C GLN A 100 -11.70 15.28 -6.81
N ARG A 101 -11.72 15.27 -5.47
CA ARG A 101 -12.92 14.91 -4.71
C ARG A 101 -14.07 15.88 -4.95
N ALA A 102 -13.79 17.18 -5.07
CA ALA A 102 -14.81 18.16 -5.44
C ALA A 102 -15.35 17.91 -6.86
N ILE A 103 -14.48 17.58 -7.83
CA ILE A 103 -14.90 17.22 -9.19
C ILE A 103 -15.76 15.94 -9.17
N ASN A 104 -15.32 14.90 -8.45
CA ASN A 104 -16.08 13.66 -8.34
C ASN A 104 -17.44 13.88 -7.69
N ALA A 105 -17.54 14.72 -6.66
CA ALA A 105 -18.81 15.04 -6.00
C ALA A 105 -19.79 15.71 -6.97
N ALA A 106 -19.33 16.69 -7.75
CA ALA A 106 -20.17 17.33 -8.77
C ALA A 106 -20.65 16.33 -9.84
N ILE A 107 -19.77 15.42 -10.30
CA ILE A 107 -20.12 14.39 -11.29
C ILE A 107 -21.14 13.40 -10.72
N LEU A 108 -20.99 13.01 -9.46
CA LEU A 108 -21.94 12.11 -8.80
C LEU A 108 -23.30 12.79 -8.62
N GLU A 109 -23.31 14.05 -8.19
CA GLU A 109 -24.55 14.83 -8.06
C GLU A 109 -25.28 14.98 -9.40
N ASP A 110 -24.56 15.24 -10.48
CA ASP A 110 -25.17 15.33 -11.82
C ASP A 110 -25.69 13.98 -12.31
N ALA A 111 -24.95 12.90 -12.05
CA ALA A 111 -25.37 11.55 -12.43
C ALA A 111 -26.59 11.06 -11.60
N GLU A 112 -26.71 11.45 -10.33
CA GLU A 112 -27.86 11.16 -9.47
C GLU A 112 -29.17 11.77 -9.99
N LYS A 113 -29.11 12.86 -10.75
CA LYS A 113 -30.28 13.51 -11.36
C LYS A 113 -30.82 12.71 -12.55
N GLU A 114 -29.98 11.93 -13.23
CA GLU A 114 -30.32 11.24 -14.48
C GLU A 114 -30.45 9.71 -14.33
N LEU A 115 -29.76 9.11 -13.35
CA LEU A 115 -29.63 7.66 -13.21
C LEU A 115 -30.34 7.13 -11.96
N THR A 116 -30.84 5.89 -12.04
CA THR A 116 -31.30 5.17 -10.84
C THR A 116 -30.13 4.80 -9.94
N PRO A 117 -30.36 4.53 -8.63
CA PRO A 117 -29.31 4.11 -7.71
C PRO A 117 -28.51 2.88 -8.18
N GLU A 118 -29.16 1.90 -8.81
CA GLU A 118 -28.50 0.70 -9.34
C GLU A 118 -27.60 1.02 -10.53
N ALA A 119 -28.08 1.89 -11.43
CA ALA A 119 -27.32 2.35 -12.58
C ALA A 119 -26.11 3.20 -12.15
N MET A 120 -26.24 3.99 -11.09
CA MET A 120 -25.14 4.72 -10.46
C MET A 120 -24.05 3.77 -9.94
N VAL A 121 -24.44 2.77 -9.15
CA VAL A 121 -23.49 1.79 -8.61
C VAL A 121 -22.76 1.06 -9.75
N SER A 122 -23.49 0.61 -10.77
CA SER A 122 -22.90 -0.08 -11.92
C SER A 122 -21.92 0.82 -12.68
N ARG A 123 -22.29 2.08 -12.94
CA ARG A 123 -21.49 3.04 -13.72
C ARG A 123 -20.18 3.43 -13.05
N PHE A 124 -20.17 3.59 -11.73
CA PHE A 124 -19.00 4.02 -10.97
C PHE A 124 -18.27 2.88 -10.25
N SER A 125 -18.68 1.63 -10.49
CA SER A 125 -17.99 0.45 -9.96
C SER A 125 -16.70 0.18 -10.75
N TYR A 126 -15.63 -0.14 -10.01
CA TYR A 126 -14.39 -0.68 -10.56
C TYR A 126 -14.28 -2.20 -10.36
N GLN A 127 -15.40 -2.87 -10.06
CA GLN A 127 -15.41 -4.30 -9.84
C GLN A 127 -15.10 -5.04 -11.14
N THR A 128 -14.07 -5.87 -11.09
CA THR A 128 -13.65 -6.73 -12.20
C THR A 128 -13.87 -8.21 -11.85
N PRO A 129 -13.95 -9.10 -12.86
CA PRO A 129 -14.11 -10.54 -12.61
C PRO A 129 -13.00 -11.16 -11.76
N ASP A 130 -11.78 -10.61 -11.83
CA ASP A 130 -10.61 -11.04 -11.07
C ASP A 130 -10.47 -10.37 -9.70
N ALA A 131 -11.33 -9.40 -9.34
CA ALA A 131 -11.26 -8.73 -8.04
C ALA A 131 -11.31 -9.73 -6.86
N ALA A 132 -12.11 -10.78 -6.98
CA ALA A 132 -12.20 -11.83 -5.97
C ALA A 132 -10.86 -12.59 -5.78
N ALA A 133 -10.01 -12.70 -6.81
CA ALA A 133 -8.70 -13.33 -6.69
C ALA A 133 -7.78 -12.57 -5.71
N TYR A 134 -7.90 -11.25 -5.63
CA TYR A 134 -7.08 -10.39 -4.78
C TYR A 134 -7.69 -10.12 -3.41
N PHE A 135 -9.02 -9.89 -3.35
CA PHE A 135 -9.69 -9.45 -2.13
C PHE A 135 -10.41 -10.58 -1.39
N SER A 136 -10.71 -11.71 -2.03
CA SER A 136 -11.46 -12.84 -1.44
C SER A 136 -11.13 -14.17 -2.12
N PRO A 137 -9.86 -14.62 -2.08
CA PRO A 137 -9.38 -15.76 -2.87
C PRO A 137 -10.11 -17.08 -2.56
N GLN A 138 -10.70 -17.22 -1.37
CA GLN A 138 -11.52 -18.38 -0.99
C GLN A 138 -12.80 -18.53 -1.82
N LYS A 139 -13.32 -17.43 -2.37
CA LYS A 139 -14.51 -17.39 -3.22
C LYS A 139 -14.17 -17.41 -4.71
N TYR A 140 -12.88 -17.31 -5.06
CA TYR A 140 -12.43 -17.25 -6.44
C TYR A 140 -12.23 -18.67 -6.98
N ALA A 141 -13.19 -19.14 -7.78
CA ALA A 141 -13.18 -20.47 -8.37
C ALA A 141 -12.71 -20.50 -9.83
N ALA A 142 -12.42 -19.35 -10.44
CA ALA A 142 -12.16 -19.26 -11.87
C ALA A 142 -10.76 -19.76 -12.28
N ALA A 143 -9.77 -19.69 -11.39
CA ALA A 143 -8.44 -20.23 -11.63
C ALA A 143 -7.70 -20.56 -10.33
N ASN A 144 -6.70 -21.45 -10.42
CA ASN A 144 -5.76 -21.70 -9.33
C ASN A 144 -4.79 -20.52 -9.21
N ASN A 145 -4.91 -19.75 -8.13
CA ASN A 145 -4.05 -18.61 -7.82
C ASN A 145 -3.12 -18.87 -6.61
N TRP A 146 -2.92 -20.13 -6.23
CA TRP A 146 -2.07 -20.52 -5.10
C TRP A 146 -0.62 -20.72 -5.57
N PRO A 147 0.38 -20.09 -4.92
CA PRO A 147 1.80 -20.33 -5.25
C PRO A 147 2.21 -21.80 -5.12
N ASN A 148 1.68 -22.47 -4.09
CA ASN A 148 1.77 -23.90 -3.84
C ASN A 148 0.68 -24.65 -4.62
N TYR A 149 0.71 -24.56 -5.96
CA TYR A 149 -0.36 -25.03 -6.83
C TYR A 149 -0.78 -26.49 -6.58
N TRP A 150 0.17 -27.38 -6.23
CA TRP A 150 -0.09 -28.80 -5.96
C TRP A 150 -0.96 -29.02 -4.71
N GLN A 151 -1.03 -28.05 -3.80
CA GLN A 151 -1.88 -28.11 -2.61
C GLN A 151 -3.27 -27.51 -2.84
N HIS A 152 -3.52 -26.89 -4.00
CA HIS A 152 -4.82 -26.32 -4.33
C HIS A 152 -5.90 -27.42 -4.38
N PRO A 153 -7.16 -27.16 -3.98
CA PRO A 153 -8.22 -28.18 -3.99
C PRO A 153 -8.42 -28.92 -5.32
N THR A 154 -8.14 -28.28 -6.46
CA THR A 154 -8.18 -28.93 -7.79
C THR A 154 -7.05 -29.95 -7.98
N GLU A 155 -5.85 -29.64 -7.50
CA GLU A 155 -4.64 -30.48 -7.61
C GLU A 155 -4.38 -31.34 -6.37
N LYS A 156 -5.28 -31.32 -5.39
CA LYS A 156 -5.13 -32.05 -4.11
C LYS A 156 -4.95 -33.57 -4.31
N HIS A 157 -5.33 -34.09 -5.47
CA HIS A 157 -5.15 -35.48 -5.86
C HIS A 157 -3.67 -35.84 -6.14
N VAL A 158 -2.83 -34.85 -6.49
CA VAL A 158 -1.39 -35.02 -6.74
C VAL A 158 -0.61 -35.20 -5.44
N VAL A 159 -1.07 -34.59 -4.34
CA VAL A 159 -0.38 -34.69 -3.04
C VAL A 159 -0.56 -36.10 -2.47
N PRO A 160 0.52 -36.88 -2.31
CA PRO A 160 0.43 -38.19 -1.70
C PRO A 160 -0.06 -38.04 -0.25
N ARG A 161 -0.99 -38.91 0.15
CA ARG A 161 -1.52 -38.94 1.52
C ARG A 161 -0.96 -40.15 2.25
N PRO A 162 0.25 -40.04 2.83
CA PRO A 162 0.89 -41.18 3.44
C PRO A 162 0.09 -41.66 4.66
N ARG A 163 0.12 -42.97 4.90
CA ARG A 163 -0.48 -43.56 6.09
C ARG A 163 0.47 -43.37 7.26
N TRP A 164 0.25 -42.32 8.04
CA TRP A 164 1.04 -42.04 9.23
C TRP A 164 0.36 -42.54 10.51
N ARG A 165 1.15 -43.02 11.47
CA ARG A 165 0.70 -43.42 12.81
C ARG A 165 1.74 -42.98 13.84
N ARG A 166 1.31 -42.73 15.08
CA ARG A 166 2.21 -42.52 16.22
C ARG A 166 2.59 -43.86 16.83
N GLU A 167 3.88 -44.08 17.06
CA GLU A 167 4.42 -45.30 17.63
C GLU A 167 4.68 -45.14 19.13
N PRO A 168 3.89 -45.78 20.02
CA PRO A 168 4.06 -45.66 21.46
C PRO A 168 5.45 -46.12 21.93
N GLY A 169 5.97 -47.19 21.31
CA GLY A 169 7.30 -47.75 21.61
C GLY A 169 8.47 -46.82 21.24
N LEU A 170 8.22 -45.73 20.52
CA LEU A 170 9.20 -44.71 20.15
C LEU A 170 8.93 -43.38 20.88
N GLY A 171 8.21 -43.40 22.00
CA GLY A 171 7.83 -42.18 22.71
C GLY A 171 6.77 -41.35 21.99
N GLY A 172 5.95 -41.98 21.14
CA GLY A 172 4.85 -41.31 20.42
C GLY A 172 5.24 -40.61 19.13
N ILE A 173 6.42 -40.91 18.57
CA ILE A 173 6.87 -40.37 17.27
C ILE A 173 5.94 -40.80 16.14
N THR A 174 5.56 -39.84 15.27
CA THR A 174 4.79 -40.11 14.04
C THR A 174 5.70 -40.72 12.97
N ARG A 175 5.35 -41.90 12.44
CA ARG A 175 6.03 -42.56 11.31
C ARG A 175 5.05 -42.83 10.17
N VAL A 176 5.57 -42.86 8.95
CA VAL A 176 4.85 -43.28 7.74
C VAL A 176 5.05 -44.80 7.55
N HIS A 177 3.98 -45.52 7.24
CA HIS A 177 3.97 -46.97 7.08
C HIS A 177 3.97 -47.46 5.63
N ASP A 178 3.88 -46.54 4.66
CA ASP A 178 3.88 -46.92 3.25
C ASP A 178 5.24 -47.50 2.85
N ALA A 179 5.22 -48.54 2.02
CA ALA A 179 6.43 -49.19 1.53
C ALA A 179 7.25 -48.21 0.67
N VAL A 180 8.58 -48.19 0.89
CA VAL A 180 9.49 -47.35 0.12
C VAL A 180 9.72 -48.01 -1.24
N ALA A 181 9.48 -47.28 -2.33
CA ALA A 181 9.76 -47.75 -3.67
C ALA A 181 11.25 -48.05 -3.83
N THR A 182 11.58 -49.22 -4.40
CA THR A 182 12.96 -49.60 -4.68
C THR A 182 13.49 -48.75 -5.85
N PRO A 183 14.55 -47.95 -5.67
CA PRO A 183 15.14 -47.22 -6.79
C PRO A 183 15.77 -48.20 -7.78
N ILE A 184 15.72 -47.88 -9.07
CA ILE A 184 16.42 -48.66 -10.11
C ILE A 184 17.93 -48.46 -9.90
N ALA A 185 18.65 -49.56 -9.67
CA ALA A 185 20.06 -49.52 -9.28
C ALA A 185 21.03 -49.54 -10.48
N ASP A 186 20.61 -50.06 -11.65
CA ASP A 186 21.47 -50.24 -12.83
C ASP A 186 20.71 -49.89 -14.14
N PHE A 187 21.44 -49.46 -15.18
CA PHE A 187 20.91 -49.08 -16.50
C PHE A 187 20.83 -50.26 -17.48
#